data_AF-A0A175R2P0-F1
#
_entry.id   AF-A0A175R2P0-F1
#
_cell.length_a   1.000
_cell.length_b   1.000
_cell.length_c   1.000
_cell.angle_alpha   90.00
_cell.angle_beta   90.00
_cell.angle_gamma   90.00
#
_symmetry.space_group_name_H-M   'P 1'
#
loop_
_entity.id
_entity.type
_entity.pdbx_description
1 polymer ?
#
loop_
_entity_poly.entity_id
_entity_poly.type
_entity_poly.pdbx_seq_one_letter_code
_entity_poly.pdbx_strand_id
1 'polypeptide(L)'
;MNGTASTADEEMVVVGTPLPRIESVEFVDGFQVRIGWKEGKRAGQIEVVDLAPALFNHRLFAPLRSDPDLFSRVFVEHWGSALSWPGRDMELSAEWIDRLPRTAMSNDDFRQAMDTMRMTLDGMAVTLGIARRSIAEYRKDKPIPRYLALAVRQLQQEASK
;
A
#
# COMPACT_ATOMS: atom_id res chain seq x y z
N MET A 1 -26.75 49.78 -8.55
CA MET A 1 -26.96 48.59 -7.69
C MET A 1 -26.64 47.37 -8.53
N ASN A 2 -25.68 46.59 -8.07
CA ASN A 2 -24.84 45.69 -8.86
C ASN A 2 -25.56 44.39 -9.24
N GLY A 3 -25.48 44.02 -10.52
CA GLY A 3 -25.75 42.66 -10.96
C GLY A 3 -24.57 41.76 -10.61
N THR A 4 -24.73 40.94 -9.59
CA THR A 4 -23.86 39.80 -9.33
C THR A 4 -24.29 38.68 -10.26
N ALA A 5 -23.57 38.52 -11.37
CA ALA A 5 -23.60 37.29 -12.14
C ALA A 5 -23.07 36.17 -11.23
N SER A 6 -23.98 35.30 -10.83
CA SER A 6 -23.69 34.02 -10.19
C SER A 6 -22.89 33.19 -11.18
N THR A 7 -21.56 33.12 -11.03
CA THR A 7 -20.76 32.03 -11.59
C THR A 7 -21.23 30.77 -10.87
N ALA A 8 -22.20 30.11 -11.48
CA ALA A 8 -22.67 28.79 -11.10
C ALA A 8 -21.48 27.85 -11.04
N ASP A 9 -21.47 27.03 -9.99
CA ASP A 9 -20.67 25.83 -9.83
C ASP A 9 -20.33 25.21 -11.17
N GLU A 10 -19.05 25.25 -11.54
CA GLU A 10 -18.53 24.36 -12.56
C GLU A 10 -18.73 22.95 -12.02
N GLU A 11 -19.82 22.32 -12.47
CA GLU A 11 -20.18 20.95 -12.21
C GLU A 11 -19.02 20.06 -12.70
N MET A 12 -18.08 19.81 -11.80
CA MET A 12 -16.86 19.08 -12.09
C MET A 12 -17.24 17.62 -12.28
N VAL A 13 -17.44 17.22 -13.54
CA VAL A 13 -17.73 15.83 -13.91
C VAL A 13 -16.48 15.00 -13.60
N VAL A 14 -16.45 14.34 -12.45
CA VAL A 14 -15.39 13.41 -12.07
C VAL A 14 -15.58 12.12 -12.88
N VAL A 15 -14.92 12.04 -14.04
CA VAL A 15 -14.85 10.81 -14.83
C VAL A 15 -13.74 9.92 -14.27
N GLY A 16 -14.13 8.83 -13.60
CA GLY A 16 -13.20 7.82 -13.07
C GLY A 16 -12.75 8.06 -11.63
N THR A 17 -11.94 7.14 -11.10
CA THR A 17 -11.36 7.32 -9.76
C THR A 17 -10.25 8.37 -9.81
N PRO A 18 -10.20 9.33 -8.85
CA PRO A 18 -9.10 10.31 -8.81
C PRO A 18 -7.73 9.64 -8.83
N LEU A 19 -6.77 10.28 -9.52
CA LEU A 19 -5.39 9.80 -9.54
C LEU A 19 -4.83 9.81 -8.11
N PRO A 20 -4.10 8.75 -7.70
CA PRO A 20 -3.58 8.69 -6.35
C PRO A 20 -2.50 9.74 -6.13
N ARG A 21 -2.54 10.38 -4.96
CA ARG A 21 -1.53 11.35 -4.49
C ARG A 21 -1.02 10.93 -3.13
N ILE A 22 0.29 11.05 -2.94
CA ILE A 22 0.97 10.77 -1.67
C ILE A 22 1.07 12.06 -0.88
N GLU A 23 0.70 12.00 0.40
CA GLU A 23 0.83 13.09 1.36
C GLU A 23 2.17 13.04 2.10
N SER A 24 2.56 11.84 2.53
CA SER A 24 3.74 11.62 3.36
C SER A 24 4.40 10.29 3.05
N VAL A 25 5.70 10.24 3.30
CA VAL A 25 6.50 9.02 3.24
C VAL A 25 7.47 8.98 4.41
N GLU A 26 7.62 7.81 4.99
CA GLU A 26 8.63 7.53 6.02
C GLU A 26 9.30 6.19 5.71
N PHE A 27 10.62 6.15 5.77
CA PHE A 27 11.36 4.89 5.69
C PHE A 27 11.04 4.00 6.91
N VAL A 28 10.86 2.70 6.68
CA VAL A 28 10.60 1.73 7.76
C VAL A 28 11.80 0.81 7.94
N ASP A 29 11.98 -0.14 7.03
CA ASP A 29 13.11 -1.08 7.01
C ASP A 29 13.21 -1.69 5.60
N GLY A 30 14.41 -2.17 5.23
CA GLY A 30 14.66 -2.79 3.93
C GLY A 30 14.21 -1.90 2.77
N PHE A 31 13.20 -2.36 2.02
CA PHE A 31 12.58 -1.61 0.92
C PHE A 31 11.14 -1.18 1.23
N GLN A 32 10.79 -1.13 2.52
CA GLN A 32 9.46 -0.76 2.98
C GLN A 32 9.41 0.71 3.39
N VAL A 33 8.31 1.35 3.02
CA VAL A 33 7.99 2.73 3.41
C VAL A 33 6.58 2.77 3.98
N ARG A 34 6.35 3.67 4.93
CA ARG A 34 5.01 4.04 5.40
C ARG A 34 4.53 5.21 4.56
N ILE A 35 3.42 5.04 3.86
CA ILE A 35 2.84 6.03 2.95
C ILE A 35 1.51 6.51 3.52
N GLY A 36 1.35 7.82 3.63
CA GLY A 36 0.05 8.47 3.79
C GLY A 36 -0.50 8.89 2.43
N TRP A 37 -1.73 8.49 2.11
CA TRP A 37 -2.37 8.80 0.83
C TRP A 37 -3.30 10.02 0.96
N LYS A 38 -3.07 11.02 0.12
CA LYS A 38 -3.89 12.25 0.03
C LYS A 38 -5.13 12.07 -0.84
N GLU A 39 -4.97 11.43 -2.00
CA GLU A 39 -6.03 11.28 -3.01
C GLU A 39 -6.05 9.85 -3.59
N GLY A 40 -7.11 9.54 -4.33
CA GLY A 40 -7.33 8.24 -4.97
C GLY A 40 -8.05 7.22 -4.09
N LYS A 41 -8.02 5.94 -4.49
CA LYS A 41 -8.74 4.84 -3.82
C LYS A 41 -8.39 4.67 -2.35
N ARG A 42 -7.19 5.12 -1.97
CA ARG A 42 -6.60 4.94 -0.64
C ARG A 42 -6.58 6.25 0.15
N ALA A 43 -7.23 7.32 -0.32
CA ALA A 43 -7.23 8.62 0.35
C ALA A 43 -7.57 8.51 1.85
N GLY A 44 -6.78 9.17 2.69
CA GLY A 44 -6.88 9.15 4.15
C GLY A 44 -6.30 7.90 4.82
N GLN A 45 -5.80 6.91 4.07
CA GLN A 45 -5.16 5.72 4.63
C GLN A 45 -3.65 5.94 4.82
N ILE A 46 -3.12 5.36 5.90
CA ILE A 46 -1.68 5.22 6.12
C ILE A 46 -1.36 3.73 6.13
N GLU A 47 -0.39 3.29 5.34
CA GLU A 47 0.00 1.89 5.27
C GLU A 47 1.48 1.69 4.98
N VAL A 48 2.00 0.51 5.33
CA VAL A 48 3.34 0.08 4.95
C VAL A 48 3.28 -0.58 3.58
N VAL A 49 4.08 -0.09 2.64
CA VAL A 49 4.21 -0.60 1.27
C VAL A 49 5.63 -1.12 1.05
N ASP A 50 5.75 -2.35 0.55
CA ASP A 50 7.02 -2.92 0.11
C ASP A 50 7.28 -2.47 -1.34
N LEU A 51 8.29 -1.63 -1.54
CA LEU A 51 8.69 -1.13 -2.85
C LEU A 51 9.60 -2.11 -3.60
N ALA A 52 10.10 -3.18 -2.96
CA ALA A 52 11.03 -4.12 -3.59
C ALA A 52 10.55 -4.64 -4.96
N PRO A 53 9.26 -4.99 -5.18
CA PRO A 53 8.81 -5.43 -6.50
C PRO A 53 9.05 -4.38 -7.59
N ALA A 54 8.86 -3.09 -7.30
CA ALA A 54 9.15 -2.01 -8.26
C ALA A 54 10.67 -1.84 -8.44
N LEU A 55 11.41 -1.77 -7.33
CA LEU A 55 12.84 -1.51 -7.37
C LEU A 55 13.62 -2.61 -8.09
N PHE A 56 13.28 -3.89 -7.87
CA PHE A 56 14.01 -5.02 -8.44
C PHE A 56 13.66 -5.30 -9.90
N ASN A 57 12.45 -4.94 -10.34
CA ASN A 57 12.03 -5.12 -11.73
C ASN A 57 12.59 -4.06 -12.69
N HIS A 58 13.08 -2.91 -12.20
CA HIS A 58 13.57 -1.83 -13.06
C HIS A 58 15.03 -1.44 -12.75
N ARG A 59 15.89 -1.51 -13.78
CA ARG A 59 17.34 -1.21 -13.66
C ARG A 59 17.66 0.20 -13.19
N LEU A 60 16.75 1.16 -13.42
CA LEU A 60 16.87 2.55 -12.95
C LEU A 60 17.16 2.61 -11.45
N PHE A 61 16.54 1.72 -10.67
CA PHE A 61 16.66 1.69 -9.22
C PHE A 61 17.80 0.82 -8.71
N ALA A 62 18.72 0.36 -9.56
CA ALA A 62 19.86 -0.44 -9.13
C ALA A 62 20.69 0.20 -7.99
N PRO A 63 20.91 1.53 -7.96
CA PRO A 63 21.61 2.18 -6.84
C PRO A 63 20.88 1.98 -5.50
N LEU A 64 19.55 2.12 -5.48
CA LEU A 64 18.73 1.97 -4.28
C LEU A 64 18.82 0.58 -3.65
N ARG A 65 19.08 -0.46 -4.46
CA ARG A 65 19.20 -1.84 -3.97
C ARG A 65 20.48 -2.10 -3.21
N SER A 66 21.52 -1.31 -3.46
CA SER A 66 22.88 -1.52 -2.96
C SER A 66 23.27 -0.49 -1.91
N ASP A 67 22.48 0.58 -1.76
CA ASP A 67 22.75 1.70 -0.87
C ASP A 67 21.50 1.98 0.00
N PRO A 68 21.41 1.36 1.19
CA PRO A 68 20.30 1.58 2.13
C PRO A 68 20.19 3.03 2.63
N ASP A 69 21.31 3.74 2.74
CA ASP A 69 21.34 5.15 3.15
C ASP A 69 20.77 6.06 2.06
N LEU A 70 21.00 5.72 0.79
CA LEU A 70 20.31 6.38 -0.31
C LEU A 70 18.81 6.08 -0.27
N PHE A 71 18.41 4.82 -0.08
CA PHE A 71 17.00 4.44 -0.05
C PHE A 71 16.22 5.11 1.10
N SER A 72 16.81 5.22 2.29
CA SER A 72 16.17 5.82 3.47
C SER A 72 15.87 7.32 3.31
N ARG A 73 16.54 7.99 2.37
CA ARG A 73 16.32 9.41 2.04
C ARG A 73 15.16 9.64 1.06
N VAL A 74 14.26 8.67 0.93
CA VAL A 74 13.03 8.81 0.14
C VAL A 74 12.24 10.05 0.57
N PHE A 75 11.70 10.79 -0.40
CA PHE A 75 10.83 11.93 -0.14
C PHE A 75 9.66 11.96 -1.13
N VAL A 76 8.60 12.67 -0.76
CA VAL A 76 7.45 12.90 -1.63
C VAL A 76 7.74 14.07 -2.56
N GLU A 77 7.53 13.91 -3.86
CA GLU A 77 7.64 15.01 -4.81
C GLU A 77 6.62 16.13 -4.56
N HIS A 78 6.89 17.32 -5.08
CA HIS A 78 6.14 18.56 -4.75
C HIS A 78 4.61 18.43 -4.87
N TRP A 79 4.11 17.58 -5.79
CA TRP A 79 2.68 17.38 -6.04
C TRP A 79 2.13 16.04 -5.55
N GLY A 80 2.89 15.28 -4.76
CA GLY A 80 2.49 13.94 -4.32
C GLY A 80 2.33 12.92 -5.46
N SER A 81 2.82 13.23 -6.66
CA SER A 81 2.74 12.38 -7.86
C SER A 81 3.66 11.17 -7.82
N ALA A 82 4.72 11.23 -7.01
CA ALA A 82 5.76 10.22 -6.97
C ALA A 82 6.50 10.24 -5.62
N LEU A 83 7.18 9.14 -5.35
CA LEU A 83 8.30 9.11 -4.42
C LEU A 83 9.60 9.28 -5.19
N SER A 84 10.51 10.07 -4.63
CA SER A 84 11.81 10.35 -5.21
C SER A 84 12.93 10.12 -4.21
N TRP A 85 14.14 10.01 -4.76
CA TRP A 85 15.37 9.86 -3.98
C TRP A 85 16.40 10.90 -4.43
N PRO A 86 17.28 11.36 -3.53
CA PRO A 86 18.33 12.30 -3.90
C PRO A 86 19.24 11.75 -5.00
N GLY A 87 19.65 12.59 -5.95
CA GLY A 87 20.55 12.22 -7.03
C GLY A 87 19.89 12.29 -8.40
N ARG A 88 20.20 11.34 -9.29
CA ARG A 88 19.68 11.30 -10.66
C ARG A 88 18.24 10.82 -10.67
N ASP A 89 17.34 11.55 -11.34
CA ASP A 89 15.99 11.24 -11.85
C ASP A 89 15.42 9.83 -11.50
N MET A 90 15.34 9.50 -10.21
CA MET A 90 14.81 8.25 -9.69
C MET A 90 13.47 8.57 -9.04
N GLU A 91 12.43 8.47 -9.85
CA GLU A 91 11.05 8.71 -9.42
C GLU A 91 10.24 7.43 -9.57
N LEU A 92 9.40 7.14 -8.58
CA LEU A 92 8.42 6.07 -8.62
C LEU A 92 7.03 6.64 -8.44
N SER A 93 6.22 6.58 -9.49
CA SER A 93 4.91 7.24 -9.51
C SER A 93 3.94 6.67 -8.48
N ALA A 94 3.11 7.53 -7.91
CA ALA A 94 2.05 7.18 -6.97
C ALA A 94 1.05 6.19 -7.58
N GLU A 95 0.76 6.28 -8.88
CA GLU A 95 -0.09 5.33 -9.61
C GLU A 95 0.53 3.93 -9.71
N TRP A 96 1.85 3.85 -9.85
CA TRP A 96 2.53 2.56 -9.84
C TRP A 96 2.52 1.95 -8.44
N ILE A 97 2.79 2.77 -7.42
CA ILE A 97 2.78 2.35 -6.02
C ILE A 97 1.37 1.88 -5.60
N ASP A 98 0.31 2.58 -6.02
CA ASP A 98 -1.08 2.20 -5.74
C ASP A 98 -1.46 0.84 -6.35
N ARG A 99 -0.73 0.38 -7.38
CA ARG A 99 -0.92 -0.94 -7.99
C ARG A 99 -0.06 -2.05 -7.35
N LEU A 100 0.87 -1.71 -6.47
CA LEU A 100 1.70 -2.72 -5.82
C LEU A 100 0.84 -3.63 -4.92
N PRO A 101 1.14 -4.95 -4.91
CA PRO A 101 0.50 -5.86 -3.99
C PRO A 101 0.73 -5.44 -2.54
N ARG A 102 -0.33 -5.44 -1.74
CA ARG A 102 -0.23 -5.15 -0.31
C ARG A 102 0.36 -6.37 0.41
N THR A 103 1.66 -6.35 0.62
CA THR A 103 2.42 -7.49 1.17
C THR A 103 2.68 -7.40 2.67
N ALA A 104 2.53 -6.21 3.26
CA ALA A 104 2.56 -6.02 4.70
C ALA A 104 1.20 -6.40 5.31
N MET A 105 1.22 -7.07 6.46
CA MET A 105 0.03 -7.41 7.24
C MET A 105 0.43 -7.56 8.70
N SER A 106 -0.21 -6.79 9.58
CA SER A 106 -0.03 -6.94 11.02
C SER A 106 -0.81 -8.17 11.52
N ASN A 107 -0.49 -8.64 12.74
CA ASN A 107 -1.29 -9.69 13.39
C ASN A 107 -2.72 -9.22 13.67
N ASP A 108 -2.92 -7.92 13.92
CA ASP A 108 -4.25 -7.32 14.11
C ASP A 108 -5.03 -7.30 12.79
N ASP A 109 -4.39 -6.92 11.68
CA ASP A 109 -4.97 -7.00 10.34
C ASP A 109 -5.38 -8.44 10.01
N PHE A 110 -4.54 -9.42 10.37
CA PHE A 110 -4.82 -10.83 10.14
C PHE A 110 -6.02 -11.31 10.97
N ARG A 111 -6.13 -10.91 12.24
CA ARG A 111 -7.31 -11.20 13.08
C ARG A 111 -8.57 -10.60 12.47
N GLN A 112 -8.52 -9.31 12.13
CA GLN A 112 -9.64 -8.60 11.54
C GLN A 112 -10.07 -9.25 10.22
N ALA A 113 -9.11 -9.66 9.38
CA ALA A 113 -9.38 -10.39 8.14
C ALA A 113 -10.15 -11.69 8.40
N MET A 114 -9.69 -12.51 9.36
CA MET A 114 -10.38 -13.74 9.75
C MET A 114 -11.80 -13.46 10.25
N ASP A 115 -11.96 -12.44 11.10
CA ASP A 115 -13.25 -12.09 11.70
C ASP A 115 -14.24 -11.56 10.65
N THR A 116 -13.79 -10.70 9.71
CA THR A 116 -14.59 -10.21 8.58
C THR A 116 -15.04 -11.34 7.67
N MET A 117 -14.15 -12.28 7.34
CA MET A 117 -14.48 -13.45 6.52
C MET A 117 -15.21 -14.56 7.30
N ARG A 118 -15.44 -14.38 8.61
CA ARG A 118 -16.02 -15.37 9.54
C ARG A 118 -15.29 -16.71 9.52
N MET A 119 -13.97 -16.69 9.33
CA MET A 119 -13.15 -17.89 9.22
C MET A 119 -12.64 -18.37 10.58
N THR A 120 -12.84 -19.67 10.84
CA THR A 120 -12.23 -20.34 11.99
C THR A 120 -10.75 -20.64 11.74
N LEU A 121 -10.00 -21.03 12.78
CA LEU A 121 -8.62 -21.49 12.62
C LEU A 121 -8.53 -22.68 11.65
N ASP A 122 -9.49 -23.61 11.73
CA ASP A 122 -9.55 -24.80 10.87
C ASP A 122 -9.91 -24.42 9.44
N GLY A 123 -10.89 -23.53 9.25
CA GLY A 123 -11.28 -23.04 7.94
C GLY A 123 -10.12 -22.34 7.23
N MET A 124 -9.37 -21.49 7.95
CA MET A 124 -8.19 -20.84 7.36
C MET A 124 -7.06 -21.80 7.06
N ALA A 125 -6.82 -22.77 7.94
CA ALA A 125 -5.78 -23.79 7.73
C ALA A 125 -6.04 -24.58 6.43
N VAL A 126 -7.29 -25.02 6.22
CA VAL A 126 -7.69 -25.72 5.00
C VAL A 126 -7.57 -24.81 3.77
N THR A 127 -8.07 -23.58 3.85
CA THR A 127 -8.08 -22.64 2.72
C THR A 127 -6.67 -22.28 2.27
N LEU A 128 -5.76 -22.03 3.21
CA LEU A 128 -4.38 -21.65 2.92
C LEU A 128 -3.43 -22.85 2.73
N GLY A 129 -3.90 -24.07 3.00
CA GLY A 129 -3.10 -25.29 2.91
C GLY A 129 -1.94 -25.36 3.91
N ILE A 130 -2.09 -24.77 5.10
CA ILE A 130 -1.05 -24.76 6.15
C ILE A 130 -1.58 -25.28 7.48
N ALA A 131 -0.65 -25.64 8.39
CA ALA A 131 -1.03 -26.20 9.68
C ALA A 131 -1.88 -25.22 10.51
N ARG A 132 -2.96 -25.72 11.12
CA ARG A 132 -3.81 -24.97 12.07
C ARG A 132 -3.01 -24.28 13.17
N ARG A 133 -1.96 -24.94 13.67
CA ARG A 133 -1.05 -24.36 14.66
C ARG A 133 -0.37 -23.09 14.15
N SER A 134 0.05 -23.07 12.88
CA SER A 134 0.64 -21.88 12.27
C SER A 134 -0.37 -20.73 12.21
N ILE A 135 -1.62 -21.01 11.83
CA ILE A 135 -2.71 -20.01 11.88
C ILE A 135 -2.88 -19.44 13.30
N ALA A 136 -2.86 -20.29 14.33
CA ALA A 136 -2.97 -19.84 15.71
C ALA A 136 -1.78 -18.97 16.15
N GLU A 137 -0.55 -19.32 15.74
CA GLU A 137 0.65 -18.52 15.99
C GLU A 137 0.57 -17.15 15.31
N TYR A 138 0.14 -17.10 14.05
CA TYR A 138 -0.08 -15.86 13.30
C TYR A 138 -1.24 -15.02 13.85
N ARG A 139 -2.29 -15.65 14.40
CA ARG A 139 -3.35 -14.93 15.12
C ARG A 139 -2.85 -14.36 16.46
N LYS A 140 -1.69 -14.78 16.96
CA LYS A 140 -1.16 -14.32 18.24
C LYS A 140 -0.14 -13.20 18.06
N ASP A 141 1.07 -13.54 17.70
CA ASP A 141 2.22 -12.62 17.74
C ASP A 141 3.31 -12.98 16.73
N LYS A 142 3.22 -14.15 16.09
CA LYS A 142 4.20 -14.55 15.09
C LYS A 142 4.07 -13.63 13.86
N PRO A 143 5.15 -12.99 13.40
CA PRO A 143 5.09 -12.13 12.22
C PRO A 143 4.50 -12.84 11.00
N ILE A 144 3.61 -12.16 10.28
CA ILE A 144 2.94 -12.69 9.10
C ILE A 144 3.91 -12.70 7.91
N PRO A 145 4.23 -13.86 7.32
CA PRO A 145 5.10 -13.92 6.15
C PRO A 145 4.46 -13.23 4.94
N ARG A 146 5.30 -12.67 4.07
CA ARG A 146 4.88 -11.90 2.90
C ARG A 146 3.89 -12.64 1.99
N TYR A 147 4.17 -13.91 1.69
CA TYR A 147 3.31 -14.73 0.85
C TYR A 147 1.94 -15.02 1.50
N LEU A 148 1.91 -15.11 2.84
CA LEU A 148 0.69 -15.34 3.59
C LEU A 148 -0.19 -14.08 3.57
N ALA A 149 0.42 -12.91 3.79
CA ALA A 149 -0.28 -11.63 3.69
C ALA A 149 -0.95 -11.46 2.32
N LEU A 150 -0.25 -11.79 1.23
CA LEU A 150 -0.81 -11.77 -0.13
C LEU A 150 -2.02 -12.69 -0.27
N ALA A 151 -1.89 -13.96 0.16
CA ALA A 151 -2.97 -14.93 0.08
C ALA A 151 -4.21 -14.48 0.88
N VAL A 152 -4.02 -13.99 2.10
CA VAL A 152 -5.11 -13.53 2.96
C VAL A 152 -5.82 -12.32 2.34
N ARG A 153 -5.08 -11.35 1.79
CA ARG A 153 -5.70 -10.19 1.14
C ARG A 153 -6.47 -10.57 -0.12
N GLN A 154 -5.99 -11.55 -0.89
CA GLN A 154 -6.73 -12.08 -2.02
C GLN A 154 -8.07 -12.69 -1.58
N LEU A 155 -8.06 -13.49 -0.52
CA LEU A 155 -9.28 -14.07 0.06
C LEU A 155 -10.26 -12.98 0.53
N GLN A 156 -9.77 -11.91 1.16
CA GLN A 156 -10.63 -10.78 1.56
C GLN A 156 -11.28 -10.09 0.36
N GLN A 157 -10.53 -9.89 -0.73
CA GLN A 157 -11.05 -9.29 -1.96
C GLN A 157 -12.13 -10.17 -2.60
N GLU A 158 -11.94 -11.49 -2.59
CA GLU A 158 -12.94 -12.45 -3.10
C GLU A 158 -14.20 -12.50 -2.24
N ALA A 159 -14.05 -12.42 -0.91
CA ALA A 159 -15.18 -12.37 0.02
C ALA A 159 -15.97 -11.04 -0.03
N SER A 160 -15.41 -10.00 -0.65
CA SER A 160 -16.05 -8.67 -0.79
C SER A 160 -16.79 -8.48 -2.12
N LYS A 161 -16.77 -9.49 -3.01
CA LYS A 161 -17.50 -9.51 -4.29
C LYS A 161 -18.85 -10.17 -4.12
#